data_AF-A0A849MW28-F1
#
_entry.id   AF-A0A849MW28-F1
#
_cell.length_a   1.000
_cell.length_b   1.000
_cell.length_c   1.000
_cell.angle_alpha   90.00
_cell.angle_beta   90.00
_cell.angle_gamma   90.00
#
_symmetry.space_group_name_H-M   'P 1'
#
loop_
_entity.id
_entity.type
_entity.pdbx_description
1 polymer ?
#
loop_
_entity_poly.entity_id
_entity_poly.type
_entity_poly.pdbx_seq_one_letter_code
_entity_poly.pdbx_strand_id
1 'polypeptide(L)'
;MRRPARWCRRGLGLLLLPAACNAPDYTPVREWARSASLAAEYPAIVPAPTPGAPRAEGILAMQTALVTWLAALGRMADDGVQPYPEDPFRDLAPAAARLDPRAGAAIAELGRILRHATRQNLRAPALRGTIREGDAAVQTLVAALGRAVADAAPAGPGGGAADSLGERYALLLREIAAAHAMLKAEARDIADPATVQRVRAAEDRVRRASRSLPLPARPLPADPVPADPVPADPVPADPPSGPRPS
;
A
#
# COMPACT_ATOMS: atom_id res chain seq x y z
N MET A 1 -4.93 49.40 67.93
CA MET A 1 -5.15 50.34 66.80
C MET A 1 -5.74 49.56 65.63
N ARG A 2 -6.85 50.06 65.07
CA ARG A 2 -7.66 49.44 64.01
C ARG A 2 -7.30 50.02 62.63
N ARG A 3 -7.63 49.23 61.58
CA ARG A 3 -7.92 49.55 60.15
C ARG A 3 -6.75 49.39 59.15
N PRO A 4 -7.03 49.17 57.85
CA PRO A 4 -8.12 48.38 57.24
C PRO A 4 -7.68 47.46 56.07
N ALA A 5 -8.55 46.50 55.75
CA ALA A 5 -8.54 45.73 54.52
C ALA A 5 -8.57 46.62 53.27
N ARG A 6 -7.81 46.24 52.23
CA ARG A 6 -8.01 46.71 50.86
C ARG A 6 -8.10 45.51 49.93
N TRP A 7 -9.33 45.30 49.47
CA TRP A 7 -9.69 44.39 48.42
C TRP A 7 -9.07 44.87 47.11
N CYS A 8 -8.18 44.08 46.51
CA CYS A 8 -7.84 44.23 45.11
C CYS A 8 -8.75 43.28 44.30
N ARG A 9 -9.98 43.73 44.03
CA ARG A 9 -10.74 43.24 42.88
C ARG A 9 -10.07 43.80 41.63
N ARG A 10 -9.16 43.06 41.02
CA ARG A 10 -8.74 43.27 39.63
C ARG A 10 -9.11 42.03 38.84
N GLY A 11 -9.91 42.26 37.81
CA GLY A 11 -10.68 41.26 37.08
C GLY A 11 -9.81 40.15 36.53
N LEU A 12 -10.20 38.93 36.85
CA LEU A 12 -9.82 37.72 36.15
C LEU A 12 -10.54 37.77 34.78
N GLY A 13 -9.98 38.52 33.84
CA GLY A 13 -10.33 38.42 32.43
C GLY A 13 -9.91 37.05 31.95
N LEU A 14 -10.83 36.09 32.06
CA LEU A 14 -10.71 34.73 31.57
C LEU A 14 -10.61 34.79 30.03
N LEU A 15 -9.40 35.02 29.51
CA LEU A 15 -9.04 34.75 28.12
C LEU A 15 -9.17 33.24 27.91
N LEU A 16 -10.41 32.79 27.68
CA LEU A 16 -10.72 31.55 26.97
C LEU A 16 -10.28 31.74 25.52
N LEU A 17 -8.97 31.79 25.27
CA LEU A 17 -8.44 31.38 23.99
C LEU A 17 -8.86 29.92 23.86
N PRO A 18 -9.68 29.54 22.86
CA PRO A 18 -9.84 28.12 22.58
C PRO A 18 -8.42 27.63 22.35
N ALA A 19 -7.96 26.68 23.17
CA ALA A 19 -6.84 25.85 22.81
C ALA A 19 -7.24 25.24 21.46
N ALA A 20 -6.87 25.89 20.37
CA ALA A 20 -6.90 25.33 19.05
C ALA A 20 -6.03 24.10 19.19
N CYS A 21 -6.69 22.96 19.39
CA CYS A 21 -6.06 21.68 19.59
C CYS A 21 -5.12 21.50 18.41
N ASN A 22 -3.82 21.66 18.64
CA ASN A 22 -2.78 21.43 17.65
C ASN A 22 -2.78 19.93 17.34
N ALA A 23 -3.72 19.52 16.48
CA ALA A 23 -3.73 18.18 15.93
C ALA A 23 -2.37 17.97 15.27
N PRO A 24 -1.66 16.88 15.60
CA PRO A 24 -0.36 16.60 15.00
C PRO A 24 -0.48 16.61 13.47
N ASP A 25 0.48 17.24 12.78
CA ASP A 25 0.52 17.20 11.31
C ASP A 25 1.01 15.83 10.84
N TYR A 26 0.12 15.05 10.22
CA TYR A 26 0.43 13.74 9.65
C TYR A 26 0.79 13.79 8.16
N THR A 27 0.87 14.98 7.55
CA THR A 27 1.26 15.16 6.15
C THR A 27 2.54 14.42 5.77
N PRO A 28 3.63 14.44 6.58
CA PRO A 28 4.84 13.70 6.23
C PRO A 28 4.60 12.18 6.13
N VAL A 29 3.76 11.62 7.02
CA VAL A 29 3.42 10.19 6.99
C VAL A 29 2.56 9.87 5.78
N ARG A 30 1.62 10.75 5.44
CA ARG A 30 0.78 10.62 4.23
C ARG A 30 1.62 10.56 2.97
N GLU A 31 2.54 11.51 2.79
CA GLU A 31 3.38 11.57 1.59
C GLU A 31 4.39 10.41 1.52
N TRP A 32 4.98 10.02 2.67
CA TRP A 32 5.79 8.81 2.75
C TRP A 32 5.00 7.57 2.35
N ALA A 33 3.81 7.37 2.94
CA ALA A 33 3.00 6.18 2.71
C ALA A 33 2.53 6.08 1.25
N ARG A 34 2.16 7.22 0.65
CA ARG A 34 1.84 7.32 -0.78
C ARG A 34 3.04 6.97 -1.66
N SER A 35 4.22 7.51 -1.34
CA SER A 35 5.45 7.20 -2.10
C SER A 35 5.84 5.73 -1.97
N ALA A 36 5.72 5.17 -0.76
CA ALA A 36 6.03 3.77 -0.49
C ALA A 36 5.03 2.82 -1.16
N SER A 37 3.73 3.13 -1.18
CA SER A 37 2.73 2.29 -1.87
C SER A 37 2.98 2.26 -3.37
N LEU A 38 3.26 3.41 -3.98
CA LEU A 38 3.59 3.50 -5.42
C LEU A 38 4.90 2.79 -5.75
N ALA A 39 5.90 2.87 -4.88
CA ALA A 39 7.18 2.21 -5.09
C ALA A 39 7.10 0.68 -4.91
N ALA A 40 6.30 0.21 -3.95
CA ALA A 40 6.08 -1.22 -3.71
C ALA A 40 5.38 -1.90 -4.89
N GLU A 41 4.53 -1.17 -5.62
CA GLU A 41 3.90 -1.64 -6.85
C GLU A 41 4.94 -1.67 -7.99
N TYR A 42 5.47 -2.85 -8.27
CA TYR A 42 6.49 -2.99 -9.30
C TYR A 42 6.25 -4.25 -10.15
N PRO A 43 5.42 -4.15 -11.20
CA PRO A 43 4.95 -5.31 -11.95
C PRO A 43 6.06 -6.03 -12.73
N ALA A 44 7.15 -5.33 -13.07
CA ALA A 44 8.26 -5.91 -13.85
C ALA A 44 9.04 -7.01 -13.10
N ILE A 45 8.87 -7.15 -11.78
CA ILE A 45 9.49 -8.24 -11.00
C ILE A 45 8.65 -9.50 -10.98
N VAL A 46 7.35 -9.38 -11.28
CA VAL A 46 6.47 -10.55 -11.36
C VAL A 46 6.67 -11.17 -12.74
N PRO A 47 7.10 -12.44 -12.83
CA PRO A 47 7.15 -13.12 -14.12
C PRO A 47 5.78 -13.04 -14.78
N ALA A 48 5.73 -12.94 -16.11
CA ALA A 48 4.46 -12.88 -16.84
C ALA A 48 3.50 -13.96 -16.29
N PRO A 49 2.29 -13.57 -15.86
CA PRO A 49 1.40 -14.47 -15.15
C PRO A 49 1.05 -15.63 -16.07
N THR A 50 1.66 -16.78 -15.82
CA THR A 50 1.26 -18.04 -16.40
C THR A 50 0.20 -18.61 -15.46
N PRO A 51 -1.03 -18.85 -15.93
CA PRO A 51 -2.10 -19.39 -15.07
C PRO A 51 -1.62 -20.64 -14.34
N GLY A 52 -1.77 -20.66 -13.01
CA GLY A 52 -1.35 -21.79 -12.17
C GLY A 52 0.13 -21.80 -11.78
N ALA A 53 0.88 -20.72 -12.00
CA ALA A 53 2.25 -20.57 -11.49
C ALA A 53 2.22 -20.06 -10.04
N PRO A 54 2.32 -20.94 -9.01
CA PRO A 54 2.02 -20.56 -7.62
C PRO A 54 3.00 -19.53 -7.06
N ARG A 55 4.21 -19.49 -7.63
CA ARG A 55 5.26 -18.52 -7.27
C ARG A 55 4.92 -17.10 -7.70
N ALA A 56 4.53 -16.91 -8.96
CA ALA A 56 4.18 -15.58 -9.48
C ALA A 56 2.93 -15.03 -8.77
N GLU A 57 1.93 -15.90 -8.53
CA GLU A 57 0.75 -15.58 -7.73
C GLU A 57 1.11 -15.17 -6.29
N GLY A 58 1.99 -15.92 -5.63
CA GLY A 58 2.44 -15.60 -4.27
C GLY A 58 3.20 -14.27 -4.17
N ILE A 59 4.09 -13.99 -5.13
CA ILE A 59 4.81 -12.70 -5.20
C ILE A 59 3.82 -11.56 -5.41
N LEU A 60 2.91 -11.69 -6.37
CA LEU A 60 1.89 -10.68 -6.64
C LEU A 60 1.00 -10.45 -5.41
N ALA A 61 0.55 -11.51 -4.74
CA ALA A 61 -0.26 -11.40 -3.52
C ALA A 61 0.47 -10.65 -2.40
N MET A 62 1.77 -10.93 -2.20
CA MET A 62 2.59 -10.21 -1.22
C MET A 62 2.76 -8.73 -1.57
N GLN A 63 2.99 -8.40 -2.85
CA GLN A 63 3.07 -7.00 -3.31
C GLN A 63 1.74 -6.27 -3.10
N THR A 64 0.64 -6.84 -3.58
CA THR A 64 -0.69 -6.24 -3.47
C THR A 64 -1.07 -5.98 -2.01
N ALA A 65 -0.78 -6.92 -1.10
CA ALA A 65 -1.01 -6.73 0.33
C ALA A 65 -0.18 -5.57 0.90
N LEU A 66 1.12 -5.49 0.58
CA LEU A 66 2.00 -4.41 1.03
C LEU A 66 1.54 -3.04 0.51
N VAL A 67 1.24 -2.94 -0.79
CA VAL A 67 0.73 -1.72 -1.44
C VAL A 67 -0.56 -1.25 -0.76
N THR A 68 -1.49 -2.17 -0.53
CA THR A 68 -2.78 -1.87 0.09
C THR A 68 -2.63 -1.40 1.54
N TRP A 69 -1.76 -2.05 2.31
CA TRP A 69 -1.45 -1.63 3.67
C TRP A 69 -0.88 -0.20 3.72
N LEU A 70 0.13 0.09 2.90
CA LEU A 70 0.75 1.41 2.83
C LEU A 70 -0.25 2.49 2.38
N ALA A 71 -1.08 2.19 1.38
CA ALA A 71 -2.14 3.11 0.94
C ALA A 71 -3.17 3.38 2.04
N ALA A 72 -3.52 2.36 2.84
CA ALA A 72 -4.41 2.51 3.98
C ALA A 72 -3.82 3.42 5.07
N LEU A 73 -2.50 3.29 5.36
CA LEU A 73 -1.79 4.21 6.27
C LEU A 73 -1.86 5.66 5.76
N GLY A 74 -1.60 5.88 4.48
CA GLY A 74 -1.69 7.21 3.87
C GLY A 74 -3.09 7.81 3.99
N ARG A 75 -4.13 7.01 3.79
CA ARG A 75 -5.51 7.45 3.96
C ARG A 75 -5.88 7.75 5.41
N MET A 76 -5.39 6.97 6.39
CA MET A 76 -5.58 7.27 7.82
C MET A 76 -4.87 8.57 8.23
N ALA A 77 -3.69 8.84 7.67
CA ALA A 77 -2.95 10.09 7.89
C ALA A 77 -3.65 11.32 7.28
N ASP A 78 -4.52 11.12 6.29
CA ASP A 78 -5.33 12.16 5.65
C ASP A 78 -6.74 12.31 6.27
N ASP A 79 -6.96 11.71 7.44
CA ASP A 79 -8.27 11.62 8.11
C ASP A 79 -9.39 11.00 7.24
N GLY A 80 -9.00 10.19 6.27
CA GLY A 80 -9.90 9.51 5.34
C GLY A 80 -10.53 8.23 5.91
N VAL A 81 -11.72 7.90 5.40
CA VAL A 81 -12.44 6.65 5.73
C VAL A 81 -11.85 5.49 4.95
N GLN A 82 -11.51 4.39 5.64
CA GLN A 82 -11.03 3.19 4.96
C GLN A 82 -12.14 2.51 4.14
N PRO A 83 -11.85 2.07 2.91
CA PRO A 83 -12.86 1.49 2.02
C PRO A 83 -13.05 -0.03 2.21
N TYR A 84 -12.60 -0.61 3.33
CA TYR A 84 -12.53 -2.07 3.52
C TYR A 84 -13.55 -2.56 4.56
N PRO A 85 -14.85 -2.71 4.21
CA PRO A 85 -15.85 -3.22 5.14
C PRO A 85 -15.57 -4.68 5.55
N GLU A 86 -14.97 -5.45 4.64
CA GLU A 86 -14.46 -6.80 4.88
C GLU A 86 -12.94 -6.85 4.82
N ASP A 87 -12.39 -8.03 5.14
CA ASP A 87 -10.95 -8.28 5.05
C ASP A 87 -10.47 -8.13 3.59
N PRO A 88 -9.65 -7.11 3.28
CA PRO A 88 -9.17 -6.87 1.91
C PRO A 88 -8.20 -7.95 1.43
N PHE A 89 -7.72 -8.83 2.32
CA PHE A 89 -6.67 -9.80 2.02
C PHE A 89 -7.14 -11.25 2.09
N ARG A 90 -8.45 -11.48 2.16
CA ARG A 90 -9.07 -12.81 2.25
C ARG A 90 -8.49 -13.80 1.23
N ASP A 91 -8.31 -13.35 -0.02
CA ASP A 91 -7.83 -14.21 -1.11
C ASP A 91 -6.30 -14.12 -1.30
N LEU A 92 -5.67 -13.04 -0.82
CA LEU A 92 -4.22 -12.83 -0.93
C LEU A 92 -3.44 -13.69 0.07
N ALA A 93 -3.94 -13.83 1.30
CA ALA A 93 -3.25 -14.60 2.34
C ALA A 93 -3.04 -16.07 1.93
N PRO A 94 -4.05 -16.81 1.43
CA PRO A 94 -3.85 -18.17 0.93
C PRO A 94 -2.92 -18.24 -0.27
N ALA A 95 -2.96 -17.26 -1.18
CA ALA A 95 -2.06 -17.23 -2.34
C ALA A 95 -0.60 -17.06 -1.93
N ALA A 96 -0.31 -16.14 -1.01
CA ALA A 96 1.03 -15.98 -0.46
C ALA A 96 1.47 -17.20 0.37
N ALA A 97 0.56 -17.83 1.13
CA ALA A 97 0.86 -18.99 1.96
C ALA A 97 1.36 -20.21 1.15
N ARG A 98 0.92 -20.36 -0.11
CA ARG A 98 1.43 -21.40 -1.02
C ARG A 98 2.93 -21.24 -1.32
N LEU A 99 3.45 -20.01 -1.24
CA LEU A 99 4.86 -19.71 -1.46
C LEU A 99 5.64 -19.61 -0.15
N ASP A 100 5.11 -18.88 0.84
CA ASP A 100 5.67 -18.76 2.19
C ASP A 100 4.52 -18.68 3.22
N PRO A 101 4.34 -19.71 4.08
CA PRO A 101 3.29 -19.73 5.10
C PRO A 101 3.35 -18.54 6.08
N ARG A 102 4.55 -18.03 6.39
CA ARG A 102 4.72 -16.86 7.27
C ARG A 102 4.25 -15.59 6.59
N ALA A 103 4.45 -15.47 5.28
CA ALA A 103 3.90 -14.36 4.50
C ALA A 103 2.37 -14.39 4.51
N GLY A 104 1.78 -15.57 4.29
CA GLY A 104 0.32 -15.74 4.37
C GLY A 104 -0.25 -15.34 5.73
N ALA A 105 0.37 -15.77 6.83
CA ALA A 105 -0.03 -15.39 8.17
C ALA A 105 0.11 -13.88 8.43
N ALA A 106 1.21 -13.27 7.96
CA ALA A 106 1.42 -11.82 8.08
C ALA A 106 0.35 -11.03 7.31
N ILE A 107 0.02 -11.44 6.09
CA ILE A 107 -1.02 -10.80 5.28
C ILE A 107 -2.39 -10.92 5.98
N ALA A 108 -2.76 -12.10 6.48
CA ALA A 108 -4.02 -12.28 7.21
C ALA A 108 -4.12 -11.36 8.44
N GLU A 109 -3.01 -11.18 9.16
CA GLU A 109 -2.96 -10.28 10.31
C GLU A 109 -3.14 -8.80 9.91
N LEU A 110 -2.48 -8.33 8.85
CA LEU A 110 -2.71 -6.98 8.33
C LEU A 110 -4.17 -6.77 7.90
N GLY A 111 -4.81 -7.81 7.34
CA GLY A 111 -6.21 -7.80 6.94
C GLY A 111 -7.15 -7.64 8.13
N ARG A 112 -6.88 -8.39 9.21
CA ARG A 112 -7.58 -8.26 10.50
C ARG A 112 -7.47 -6.84 11.06
N ILE A 113 -6.27 -6.26 11.04
CA ILE A 113 -6.02 -4.89 11.54
C ILE A 113 -6.78 -3.87 10.70
N LEU A 114 -6.72 -3.94 9.36
CA LEU A 114 -7.43 -3.00 8.49
C LEU A 114 -8.94 -3.11 8.63
N ARG A 115 -9.49 -4.33 8.74
CA ARG A 115 -10.92 -4.54 8.99
C ARG A 115 -11.35 -3.92 10.32
N HIS A 116 -10.55 -4.09 11.37
CA HIS A 116 -10.79 -3.43 12.66
C HIS A 116 -10.75 -1.91 12.51
N ALA A 117 -9.73 -1.38 11.83
CA ALA A 117 -9.56 0.04 11.58
C ALA A 117 -10.75 0.65 10.82
N THR A 118 -11.25 -0.03 9.79
CA THR A 118 -12.45 0.41 9.06
C THR A 118 -13.68 0.44 9.96
N ARG A 119 -13.93 -0.64 10.72
CA ARG A 119 -15.12 -0.76 11.58
C ARG A 119 -15.16 0.28 12.70
N GLN A 120 -13.99 0.62 13.23
CA GLN A 120 -13.85 1.66 14.25
C GLN A 120 -13.64 3.06 13.65
N ASN A 121 -13.67 3.18 12.32
CA ASN A 121 -13.39 4.43 11.59
C ASN A 121 -12.11 5.12 12.11
N LEU A 122 -11.04 4.33 12.30
CA LEU A 122 -9.77 4.83 12.82
C LEU A 122 -9.13 5.81 11.82
N ARG A 123 -8.70 6.95 12.34
CA ARG A 123 -8.06 8.07 11.63
C ARG A 123 -6.91 8.60 12.48
N ALA A 124 -6.29 9.73 12.12
CA ALA A 124 -5.42 10.39 13.09
C ALA A 124 -6.24 10.77 14.36
N PRO A 125 -5.69 10.59 15.58
CA PRO A 125 -4.34 10.13 15.91
C PRO A 125 -4.18 8.60 16.09
N ALA A 126 -5.24 7.81 15.90
CA ALA A 126 -5.24 6.34 16.08
C ALA A 126 -4.29 5.61 15.12
N LEU A 127 -3.91 6.23 14.00
CA LEU A 127 -2.86 5.75 13.07
C LEU A 127 -1.61 5.23 13.79
N ARG A 128 -1.19 5.87 14.88
CA ARG A 128 -0.04 5.47 15.69
C ARG A 128 -0.16 4.04 16.24
N GLY A 129 -1.37 3.69 16.69
CA GLY A 129 -1.68 2.34 17.17
C GLY A 129 -1.60 1.34 16.03
N THR A 130 -2.21 1.67 14.88
CA THR A 130 -2.23 0.83 13.69
C THR A 130 -0.83 0.52 13.15
N ILE A 131 0.06 1.52 13.09
CA ILE A 131 1.47 1.31 12.68
C ILE A 131 2.18 0.36 13.64
N ARG A 132 1.99 0.52 14.96
CA ARG A 132 2.63 -0.35 15.96
C ARG A 132 2.14 -1.78 15.88
N GLU A 133 0.83 -1.98 15.74
CA GLU A 133 0.20 -3.30 15.66
C GLU A 133 0.63 -4.04 14.39
N GLY A 134 0.66 -3.34 13.25
CA GLY A 134 0.99 -3.95 11.96
C GLY A 134 2.48 -4.19 11.70
N ASP A 135 3.40 -3.57 12.45
CA ASP A 135 4.83 -3.60 12.13
C ASP A 135 5.42 -4.99 12.02
N ALA A 136 5.16 -5.90 12.98
CA ALA A 136 5.72 -7.25 12.93
C ALA A 136 5.28 -8.01 11.66
N ALA A 137 4.03 -7.82 11.24
CA ALA A 137 3.50 -8.41 10.01
C ALA A 137 4.11 -7.75 8.76
N VAL A 138 4.29 -6.42 8.75
CA VAL A 138 5.00 -5.72 7.65
C VAL A 138 6.43 -6.22 7.51
N GLN A 139 7.20 -6.32 8.60
CA GLN A 139 8.59 -6.80 8.56
C GLN A 139 8.66 -8.24 8.01
N THR A 140 7.73 -9.10 8.45
CA THR A 140 7.63 -10.49 7.97
C THR A 140 7.31 -10.55 6.48
N LEU A 141 6.31 -9.77 6.04
CA LEU A 141 5.88 -9.71 4.64
C LEU A 141 7.01 -9.21 3.73
N VAL A 142 7.66 -8.11 4.11
CA VAL A 142 8.76 -7.52 3.33
C VAL A 142 9.95 -8.48 3.23
N ALA A 143 10.30 -9.18 4.33
CA ALA A 143 11.38 -10.17 4.32
C ALA A 143 11.05 -11.39 3.46
N ALA A 144 9.79 -11.85 3.46
CA ALA A 144 9.36 -12.95 2.59
C ALA A 144 9.35 -12.54 1.10
N LEU A 145 8.82 -11.35 0.79
CA LEU A 145 8.82 -10.82 -0.57
C LEU A 145 10.24 -10.62 -1.10
N GLY A 146 11.15 -10.06 -0.30
CA GLY A 146 12.55 -9.87 -0.69
C GLY A 146 13.26 -11.19 -1.01
N ARG A 147 13.03 -12.25 -0.22
CA ARG A 147 13.55 -13.60 -0.52
C ARG A 147 12.93 -14.18 -1.80
N ALA A 148 11.61 -14.10 -1.92
CA ALA A 148 10.89 -14.61 -3.09
C ALA A 148 11.35 -13.96 -4.41
N VAL A 149 11.67 -12.67 -4.37
CA VAL A 149 12.20 -11.94 -5.53
C VAL A 149 13.64 -12.31 -5.83
N ALA A 150 14.52 -12.41 -4.82
CA ALA A 150 15.91 -12.81 -5.02
C ALA A 150 16.00 -14.22 -5.63
N ASP A 151 15.19 -15.15 -5.14
CA ASP A 151 15.12 -16.52 -5.61
C ASP A 151 14.45 -16.66 -6.99
N ALA A 152 13.76 -15.61 -7.50
CA ALA A 152 13.11 -15.61 -8.81
C ALA A 152 14.04 -15.18 -9.95
N ALA A 153 15.22 -14.66 -9.63
CA ALA A 153 16.19 -14.23 -10.65
C ALA A 153 16.80 -15.46 -11.36
N PRO A 154 16.87 -15.47 -12.70
CA PRO A 154 17.32 -16.63 -13.46
C PRO A 154 18.82 -16.88 -13.26
N ALA A 155 19.20 -18.04 -12.72
CA ALA A 155 20.58 -18.49 -12.48
C ALA A 155 21.41 -18.79 -13.75
N GLY A 156 21.03 -18.25 -14.91
CA GLY A 156 21.71 -18.48 -16.19
C GLY A 156 22.90 -17.54 -16.42
N PRO A 157 23.85 -17.90 -17.31
CA PRO A 157 25.05 -17.09 -17.62
C PRO A 157 24.78 -15.72 -18.28
N GLY A 158 23.51 -15.33 -18.46
CA GLY A 158 23.05 -13.99 -18.85
C GLY A 158 22.32 -13.22 -17.73
N GLY A 159 22.37 -13.69 -16.48
CA GLY A 159 21.57 -13.23 -15.34
C GLY A 159 21.82 -11.80 -14.82
N GLY A 160 22.92 -11.15 -15.19
CA GLY A 160 23.35 -9.89 -14.54
C GLY A 160 22.31 -8.76 -14.52
N ALA A 161 21.44 -8.64 -15.53
CA ALA A 161 20.39 -7.61 -15.56
C ALA A 161 19.17 -7.95 -14.68
N ALA A 162 18.78 -9.23 -14.62
CA ALA A 162 17.65 -9.69 -13.82
C ALA A 162 18.03 -9.85 -12.34
N ASP A 163 19.24 -10.34 -12.07
CA ASP A 163 19.82 -10.42 -10.73
C ASP A 163 19.92 -9.01 -10.12
N SER A 164 20.46 -8.05 -10.88
CA SER A 164 20.52 -6.66 -10.42
C SER A 164 19.15 -5.99 -10.26
N LEU A 165 18.11 -6.45 -10.98
CA LEU A 165 16.75 -5.96 -10.77
C LEU A 165 16.17 -6.45 -9.44
N GLY A 166 16.28 -7.76 -9.17
CA GLY A 166 15.83 -8.36 -7.92
C GLY A 166 16.54 -7.75 -6.71
N GLU A 167 17.85 -7.52 -6.79
CA GLU A 167 18.63 -6.87 -5.75
C GLU A 167 18.19 -5.42 -5.49
N ARG A 168 17.95 -4.64 -6.55
CA ARG A 168 17.46 -3.26 -6.44
C ARG A 168 16.07 -3.20 -5.82
N TYR A 169 15.18 -4.12 -6.20
CA TYR A 169 13.85 -4.20 -5.60
C TYR A 169 13.91 -4.66 -4.14
N ALA A 170 14.76 -5.63 -3.81
CA ALA A 170 15.00 -6.03 -2.42
C ALA A 170 15.58 -4.89 -1.57
N LEU A 171 16.43 -4.02 -2.15
CA LEU A 171 16.89 -2.80 -1.48
C LEU A 171 15.74 -1.83 -1.20
N LEU A 172 14.89 -1.57 -2.19
CA LEU A 172 13.70 -0.73 -2.01
C LEU A 172 12.80 -1.25 -0.89
N LEU A 173 12.56 -2.56 -0.87
CA LEU A 173 11.79 -3.24 0.16
C LEU A 173 12.39 -3.04 1.56
N ARG A 174 13.72 -3.16 1.70
CA ARG A 174 14.41 -2.86 2.96
C ARG A 174 14.25 -1.39 3.40
N GLU A 175 14.29 -0.44 2.48
CA GLU A 175 14.05 0.98 2.80
C GLU A 175 12.63 1.22 3.30
N ILE A 176 11.62 0.57 2.69
CA ILE A 176 10.22 0.64 3.16
C ILE A 176 10.10 0.05 4.57
N ALA A 177 10.67 -1.13 4.81
CA ALA A 177 10.66 -1.78 6.12
C ALA A 177 11.36 -0.94 7.21
N ALA A 178 12.53 -0.37 6.91
CA ALA A 178 13.26 0.49 7.82
C ALA A 178 12.47 1.76 8.17
N ALA A 179 11.81 2.37 7.16
CA ALA A 179 10.97 3.54 7.39
C ALA A 179 9.72 3.21 8.23
N HIS A 180 9.08 2.06 8.00
CA HIS A 180 7.94 1.60 8.81
C HIS A 180 8.35 1.36 10.27
N ALA A 181 9.51 0.73 10.50
CA ALA A 181 10.06 0.50 11.84
C ALA A 181 10.38 1.82 12.57
N MET A 182 10.95 2.80 11.85
CA MET A 182 11.19 4.15 12.37
C MET A 182 9.87 4.82 12.77
N LEU A 183 8.84 4.76 11.91
CA LEU A 183 7.51 5.32 12.23
C LEU A 183 6.89 4.68 13.47
N LYS A 184 7.04 3.37 13.66
CA LYS A 184 6.61 2.68 14.89
C LYS A 184 7.31 3.24 16.13
N ALA A 185 8.64 3.42 16.06
CA ALA A 185 9.44 3.92 17.17
C ALA A 185 9.06 5.37 17.52
N GLU A 186 8.83 6.20 16.50
CA GLU A 186 8.62 7.65 16.64
C GLU A 186 7.16 8.08 16.62
N ALA A 187 6.21 7.13 16.59
CA ALA A 187 4.79 7.43 16.45
C ALA A 187 4.24 8.39 17.52
N ARG A 188 4.85 8.48 18.71
CA ARG A 188 4.42 9.44 19.76
C ARG A 188 4.73 10.88 19.39
N ASP A 189 5.84 11.08 18.67
CA ASP A 189 6.49 12.36 18.44
C ASP A 189 6.40 12.78 16.97
N ILE A 190 5.33 12.36 16.28
CA ILE A 190 5.22 12.51 14.82
C ILE A 190 5.11 13.96 14.34
N ALA A 191 4.72 14.87 15.24
CA ALA A 191 4.69 16.31 15.00
C ALA A 191 5.98 17.02 15.46
N ASP A 192 6.91 16.31 16.09
CA ASP A 192 8.22 16.88 16.42
C ASP A 192 8.98 17.20 15.12
N PRO A 193 9.56 18.41 14.97
CA PRO A 193 10.26 18.79 13.75
C PRO A 193 11.39 17.83 13.37
N ALA A 194 12.10 17.22 14.33
CA ALA A 194 13.16 16.27 14.01
C ALA A 194 12.58 14.95 13.47
N THR A 195 11.46 14.46 14.04
CA THR A 195 10.72 13.32 13.49
C THR A 195 10.21 13.62 12.08
N VAL A 196 9.63 14.80 11.85
CA VAL A 196 9.16 15.22 10.51
C VAL A 196 10.30 15.16 9.49
N GLN A 197 11.48 15.66 9.83
CA GLN A 197 12.64 15.59 8.94
C GLN A 197 13.12 14.16 8.69
N ARG A 198 13.07 13.27 9.70
CA ARG A 198 13.41 11.85 9.53
C ARG A 198 12.42 11.13 8.63
N VAL A 199 11.12 11.42 8.73
CA VAL A 199 10.09 10.88 7.83
C VAL A 199 10.33 11.33 6.39
N ARG A 200 10.61 12.62 6.16
CA ARG A 200 10.95 13.15 4.82
C ARG A 200 12.22 12.51 4.25
N ALA A 201 13.26 12.38 5.07
CA ALA A 201 14.49 11.71 4.65
C ALA A 201 14.25 10.23 4.30
N ALA A 202 13.32 9.55 4.97
CA ALA A 202 12.92 8.19 4.66
C ALA A 202 12.12 8.11 3.35
N GLU A 203 11.20 9.04 3.12
CA GLU A 203 10.51 9.17 1.83
C GLU A 203 11.50 9.38 0.68
N ASP A 204 12.48 10.26 0.86
CA ASP A 204 13.51 10.52 -0.15
C ASP A 204 14.35 9.28 -0.46
N ARG A 205 14.66 8.44 0.54
CA ARG A 205 15.36 7.15 0.31
C ARG A 205 14.49 6.20 -0.52
N VAL A 206 13.21 6.06 -0.20
CA VAL A 206 12.25 5.26 -0.97
C VAL A 206 12.14 5.77 -2.41
N ARG A 207 12.00 7.09 -2.60
CA ARG A 207 11.94 7.72 -3.94
C ARG A 207 13.22 7.48 -4.74
N ARG A 208 14.40 7.60 -4.12
CA ARG A 208 15.69 7.32 -4.80
C ARG A 208 15.83 5.85 -5.15
N ALA A 209 15.52 4.94 -4.24
CA ALA A 209 15.54 3.51 -4.50
C ALA A 209 14.57 3.12 -5.63
N SER A 210 13.36 3.68 -5.63
CA SER A 210 12.38 3.47 -6.70
C SER A 210 12.89 3.96 -8.07
N ARG A 211 13.51 5.14 -8.15
CA ARG A 211 14.09 5.66 -9.41
C ARG A 211 15.26 4.82 -9.94
N SER A 212 15.89 3.99 -9.10
CA SER A 212 16.95 3.08 -9.53
C SER A 212 16.41 1.82 -10.23
N LEU A 213 15.11 1.55 -10.09
CA LEU A 213 14.45 0.47 -10.81
C LEU A 213 14.22 0.89 -12.27
N PRO A 214 14.50 0.00 -13.24
CA PRO A 214 14.18 0.26 -14.64
C PRO A 214 12.67 0.49 -14.79
N LEU A 215 12.27 1.35 -15.71
CA LEU A 215 10.86 1.48 -16.03
C LEU A 215 10.37 0.16 -16.65
N PRO A 216 9.15 -0.31 -16.32
CA PRO A 216 8.57 -1.44 -17.04
C PRO A 216 8.57 -1.10 -18.53
N ALA A 217 9.05 -2.03 -19.36
CA ALA A 217 8.99 -1.87 -20.81
C ALA A 217 7.53 -1.61 -21.19
N ARG A 218 7.26 -0.45 -21.79
CA ARG A 218 5.93 -0.14 -22.31
C ARG A 218 5.59 -1.25 -23.31
N PRO A 219 4.43 -1.93 -23.18
CA PRO A 219 3.98 -2.82 -24.25
C PRO A 219 4.00 -1.98 -25.54
N LEU A 220 4.77 -2.41 -26.54
CA LEU A 220 4.64 -1.82 -27.86
C LEU A 220 3.16 -1.97 -28.27
N PRO A 221 2.54 -0.95 -28.89
CA PRO A 221 1.22 -1.13 -29.46
C PRO A 221 1.29 -2.37 -30.34
N ALA A 222 0.43 -3.36 -30.08
CA ALA A 222 0.28 -4.45 -31.02
C ALA A 222 -0.18 -3.82 -32.34
N ASP A 223 0.59 -4.01 -33.41
CA ASP A 223 0.10 -3.65 -34.74
C ASP A 223 -1.29 -4.29 -34.89
N PRO A 224 -2.29 -3.53 -35.37
CA PRO A 224 -3.62 -4.08 -35.57
C PRO A 224 -3.46 -5.30 -36.47
N VAL A 225 -3.76 -6.49 -35.92
CA VAL A 225 -3.84 -7.71 -36.70
C VAL A 225 -4.84 -7.42 -37.81
N PRO A 226 -4.46 -7.54 -39.10
CA PRO A 226 -5.40 -7.40 -40.19
C PRO A 226 -6.52 -8.41 -39.94
N ALA A 227 -7.72 -7.91 -39.63
CA ALA A 227 -8.89 -8.75 -39.60
C ALA A 227 -9.18 -9.11 -41.05
N ASP A 228 -8.83 -10.33 -41.46
CA ASP A 228 -9.34 -10.87 -42.70
C ASP A 228 -10.88 -10.80 -42.62
N PRO A 229 -11.56 -10.16 -43.58
CA PRO A 229 -13.00 -10.08 -43.57
C PRO A 229 -13.58 -11.49 -43.61
N VAL A 230 -14.24 -11.88 -42.52
CA VAL A 230 -14.99 -13.14 -42.45
C VAL A 230 -16.06 -13.10 -43.54
N PRO A 231 -16.09 -14.08 -44.48
CA PRO A 231 -17.17 -14.17 -45.45
C PRO A 231 -18.50 -14.30 -44.70
N ALA A 232 -19.41 -13.35 -44.91
CA ALA A 232 -20.77 -13.49 -44.42
C ALA A 232 -21.46 -14.59 -45.23
N ASP A 233 -21.81 -15.69 -44.58
CA ASP A 233 -22.69 -16.68 -45.20
C ASP A 233 -24.06 -16.04 -45.47
N PRO A 234 -24.62 -16.22 -46.68
CA PRO A 234 -25.91 -15.64 -47.03
C PRO A 234 -27.02 -16.24 -46.16
N VAL A 235 -27.77 -15.37 -45.48
CA VAL A 235 -28.95 -15.72 -44.69
C VAL A 235 -30.02 -16.30 -45.64
N PRO A 236 -30.54 -17.52 -45.38
CA PRO A 236 -31.65 -18.07 -46.16
C PRO A 236 -32.89 -17.18 -46.05
N ALA A 237 -33.48 -16.80 -47.19
CA ALA A 237 -34.73 -16.06 -47.23
C ALA A 237 -35.89 -16.97 -46.76
N ASP A 238 -36.72 -16.47 -45.85
CA ASP A 238 -37.94 -17.16 -45.41
C ASP A 238 -38.91 -17.38 -46.57
N PRO A 239 -39.54 -18.57 -46.69
CA PRO A 239 -40.52 -18.83 -47.72
C PRO A 239 -41.83 -18.05 -47.48
N PRO A 240 -42.54 -17.66 -48.55
CA PRO A 240 -43.76 -16.88 -48.45
C PRO A 240 -44.87 -17.66 -47.72
N SER A 241 -45.53 -16.99 -46.77
CA SER A 241 -46.68 -17.50 -46.05
C SER A 241 -47.86 -17.70 -46.99
N GLY A 242 -48.27 -18.95 -47.20
CA GLY A 242 -49.48 -19.30 -47.94
C GLY A 242 -50.78 -18.91 -47.22
N PRO A 243 -51.91 -18.79 -47.95
CA PRO A 243 -53.17 -18.30 -47.39
C PRO A 243 -53.82 -19.32 -46.45
N ARG A 244 -54.36 -18.83 -45.32
CA ARG A 244 -55.15 -19.62 -44.38
C ARG A 244 -56.53 -19.93 -44.98
N PRO A 245 -57.02 -21.18 -44.92
CA PRO A 245 -58.40 -21.50 -45.29
C PRO A 245 -59.39 -21.03 -44.21
N SER A 246 -60.55 -20.56 -44.67
CA SER A 246 -61.69 -20.07 -43.89
C SER A 246 -62.47 -21.17 -43.19
#